data_AF-A0AAF0E2V7-F1
#
_entry.id   AF-A0AAF0E2V7-F1
#
_cell.length_a   1.000
_cell.length_b   1.000
_cell.length_c   1.000
_cell.angle_alpha   90.00
_cell.angle_beta   90.00
_cell.angle_gamma   90.00
#
_symmetry.space_group_name_H-M   'P 1'
#
loop_
_entity.id
_entity.type
_entity.pdbx_description
1 polymer ?
#
loop_
_entity_poly.entity_id
_entity_poly.type
_entity_poly.pdbx_seq_one_letter_code
_entity_poly.pdbx_strand_id
1 'polypeptide(L)'
;MSYLGLFSGLTGARPSARDAAATRDAGLLASVREQWDTIRVRLVLTQSYLESPDHRAVQGGLGNTGIPACMDQLANVLLAEDEHSDNASLGMCMEYVLEQDLFGGLLGLCLADEPRGVKRQMVLTFGRLVRGMQPAFLTHQGVIRVLTQLLHHCIRVDRSAGEDEADDALLDLICGIASRLTAHPSILRLFVEIGSMYANR
;
A
#
# COMPACT_ATOMS: atom_id res chain seq x y z
N MET A 1 31.68 61.89 10.51
CA MET A 1 30.96 61.75 9.22
C MET A 1 31.85 60.89 8.34
N SER A 2 31.54 59.67 7.90
CA SER A 2 30.24 59.05 7.62
C SER A 2 30.33 57.53 7.73
N TYR A 3 29.18 56.92 8.03
CA TYR A 3 28.88 55.50 8.04
C TYR A 3 28.82 54.89 6.63
N LEU A 4 28.70 53.55 6.59
CA LEU A 4 28.29 52.66 5.48
C LEU A 4 29.44 52.25 4.54
N GLY A 5 29.66 50.99 4.19
CA GLY A 5 28.91 49.76 4.39
C GLY A 5 29.44 48.76 3.35
N LEU A 6 29.90 47.59 3.77
CA LEU A 6 30.33 46.50 2.88
C LEU A 6 30.03 45.16 3.56
N PHE A 7 28.75 44.88 3.72
CA PHE A 7 28.23 43.52 3.83
C PHE A 7 27.33 43.32 2.61
N SER A 8 27.93 42.88 1.50
CA SER A 8 27.21 42.38 0.33
C SER A 8 27.82 41.04 -0.02
N GLY A 9 27.01 39.98 0.04
CA GLY A 9 27.46 38.65 -0.35
C GLY A 9 26.84 37.46 0.39
N LEU A 10 25.67 37.57 1.02
CA LEU A 10 24.83 36.38 1.24
C LEU A 10 24.07 36.12 -0.05
N THR A 11 24.73 35.49 -1.02
CA THR A 11 24.06 34.81 -2.12
C THR A 11 23.24 33.67 -1.53
N GLY A 12 21.99 33.96 -1.19
CA GLY A 12 20.98 32.94 -0.96
C GLY A 12 20.79 32.19 -2.27
N ALA A 13 21.51 31.08 -2.44
CA ALA A 13 21.29 30.13 -3.52
C ALA A 13 19.85 29.63 -3.39
N ARG A 14 18.98 30.16 -4.25
CA ARG A 14 17.60 29.73 -4.36
C ARG A 14 17.65 28.24 -4.73
N PRO A 15 17.09 27.32 -3.91
CA PRO A 15 17.20 25.89 -4.18
C PRO A 15 16.65 25.62 -5.58
N SER A 16 17.42 24.88 -6.38
CA SER A 16 17.01 24.48 -7.73
C SER A 16 15.71 23.68 -7.64
N ALA A 17 14.84 23.78 -8.63
CA ALA A 17 13.61 22.97 -8.69
C ALA A 17 13.91 21.46 -8.57
N ARG A 18 15.10 21.02 -8.99
CA ARG A 18 15.62 19.66 -8.81
C ARG A 18 15.94 19.32 -7.34
N ASP A 19 16.53 20.26 -6.60
CA ASP A 19 16.86 20.06 -5.19
C ASP A 19 15.58 20.02 -4.34
N ALA A 20 14.58 20.85 -4.69
CA ALA A 20 13.27 20.85 -4.06
C ALA A 20 12.52 19.51 -4.26
N ALA A 21 12.54 18.96 -5.49
CA ALA A 21 11.97 17.64 -5.77
C ALA A 21 12.68 16.53 -4.97
N ALA A 22 14.01 16.49 -4.98
CA ALA A 22 14.78 15.49 -4.23
C ALA A 22 14.53 15.56 -2.72
N THR A 23 14.43 16.77 -2.13
CA THR A 23 14.09 16.92 -0.71
C THR A 23 12.67 16.49 -0.39
N ARG A 24 11.72 16.70 -1.32
CA ARG A 24 10.32 16.28 -1.15
C ARG A 24 10.21 14.75 -1.18
N ASP A 25 10.84 14.12 -2.16
CA ASP A 25 10.75 12.68 -2.34
C ASP A 25 11.47 11.94 -1.19
N ALA A 26 12.58 12.49 -0.67
CA ALA A 26 13.21 12.02 0.55
C ALA A 26 12.27 12.13 1.79
N GLY A 27 11.46 13.19 1.86
CA GLY A 27 10.46 13.38 2.91
C GLY A 27 9.30 12.37 2.83
N LEU A 28 8.81 12.09 1.61
CA LEU A 28 7.77 11.08 1.38
C LEU A 28 8.28 9.67 1.75
N LEU A 29 9.51 9.34 1.35
CA LEU A 29 10.17 8.08 1.70
C LEU A 29 10.31 7.89 3.22
N ALA A 30 10.71 8.95 3.94
CA ALA A 30 10.78 8.91 5.40
C ALA A 30 9.40 8.66 6.02
N SER A 31 8.35 9.28 5.48
CA SER A 31 6.98 9.07 5.94
C SER A 31 6.49 7.65 5.69
N VAL A 32 6.74 7.07 4.51
CA VAL A 32 6.42 5.67 4.20
C VAL A 32 7.13 4.71 5.15
N ARG A 33 8.42 4.96 5.42
CA ARG A 33 9.19 4.14 6.36
C ARG A 33 8.62 4.20 7.77
N GLU A 34 8.33 5.40 8.27
CA GLU A 34 7.75 5.59 9.61
C GLU A 34 6.38 4.92 9.75
N GLN A 35 5.51 5.09 8.76
CA GLN A 35 4.20 4.45 8.75
C GLN A 35 4.31 2.94 8.70
N TRP A 36 5.22 2.41 7.89
CA TRP A 36 5.47 0.99 7.81
C TRP A 36 6.02 0.40 9.12
N ASP A 37 7.00 1.05 9.73
CA ASP A 37 7.57 0.61 11.01
C ASP A 37 6.49 0.65 12.10
N THR A 38 5.63 1.68 12.09
CA THR A 38 4.47 1.76 12.98
C THR A 38 3.50 0.61 12.74
N ILE A 39 3.12 0.32 11.49
CA ILE A 39 2.24 -0.80 11.12
C ILE A 39 2.83 -2.11 11.62
N ARG A 40 4.13 -2.37 11.37
CA ARG A 40 4.81 -3.59 11.80
C ARG A 40 4.82 -3.74 13.31
N VAL A 41 5.27 -2.73 14.05
CA VAL A 41 5.32 -2.77 15.52
C VAL A 41 3.93 -3.01 16.09
N ARG A 42 2.93 -2.30 15.56
CA ARG A 42 1.55 -2.38 16.06
C ARG A 42 0.91 -3.72 15.74
N LEU A 43 1.17 -4.30 14.57
CA LEU A 43 0.74 -5.66 14.22
C LEU A 43 1.39 -6.72 15.10
N VAL A 44 2.71 -6.66 15.32
CA VAL A 44 3.42 -7.59 16.19
C VAL A 44 2.91 -7.49 17.63
N LEU A 45 2.70 -6.27 18.12
CA LEU A 45 2.10 -6.05 19.43
C LEU A 45 0.70 -6.67 19.48
N THR A 46 -0.19 -6.37 18.53
CA THR A 46 -1.54 -6.95 18.49
C THR A 46 -1.50 -8.48 18.44
N GLN A 47 -0.59 -9.09 17.69
CA GLN A 47 -0.42 -10.55 17.67
C GLN A 47 0.03 -11.10 19.04
N SER A 48 1.05 -10.49 19.66
CA SER A 48 1.50 -10.89 21.00
C SER A 48 0.41 -10.73 22.09
N TYR A 49 -0.47 -9.74 21.95
CA TYR A 49 -1.61 -9.54 22.87
C TYR A 49 -2.74 -10.55 22.63
N LEU A 50 -2.91 -11.07 21.41
CA LEU A 50 -3.91 -12.09 21.06
C LEU A 50 -3.55 -13.51 21.51
N GLU A 51 -2.26 -13.76 21.81
CA GLU A 51 -1.79 -15.01 22.42
C GLU A 51 -2.26 -15.16 23.87
N SER A 52 -2.74 -14.08 24.50
CA SER A 52 -3.34 -14.09 25.84
C SER A 52 -4.88 -14.26 25.75
N PRO A 53 -5.46 -15.37 26.25
CA PRO A 53 -6.88 -15.73 26.01
C PRO A 53 -7.89 -14.72 26.57
N ASP A 54 -7.56 -14.01 27.66
CA ASP A 54 -8.47 -13.06 28.34
C ASP A 54 -8.68 -11.74 27.57
N HIS A 55 -7.81 -11.40 26.60
CA HIS A 55 -7.87 -10.13 25.88
C HIS A 55 -8.51 -10.21 24.49
N ARG A 56 -8.76 -11.42 23.97
CA ARG A 56 -9.48 -11.66 22.70
C ARG A 56 -10.90 -11.08 22.69
N ALA A 57 -11.50 -10.91 23.86
CA ALA A 57 -12.84 -10.36 24.04
C ALA A 57 -12.88 -8.83 24.20
N VAL A 58 -11.73 -8.16 24.42
CA VAL A 58 -11.68 -6.75 24.87
C VAL A 58 -11.36 -5.75 23.76
N GLN A 59 -10.77 -6.18 22.63
CA GLN A 59 -10.56 -5.29 21.48
C GLN A 59 -11.65 -5.48 20.43
N GLY A 60 -12.37 -4.39 20.11
CA GLY A 60 -13.36 -4.28 19.04
C GLY A 60 -12.77 -4.40 17.62
N GLY A 61 -11.97 -5.45 17.38
CA GLY A 61 -11.31 -5.76 16.11
C GLY A 61 -10.16 -4.81 15.75
N LEU A 62 -9.75 -4.88 14.48
CA LEU A 62 -8.69 -4.04 13.89
C LEU A 62 -8.96 -2.53 14.07
N GLY A 63 -10.22 -2.11 14.19
CA GLY A 63 -10.61 -0.69 14.26
C GLY A 63 -9.92 0.09 15.39
N ASN A 64 -9.70 -0.53 16.55
CA ASN A 64 -9.09 0.14 17.71
C ASN A 64 -7.55 0.09 17.69
N THR A 65 -6.97 -0.66 16.76
CA THR A 65 -5.52 -0.81 16.65
C THR A 65 -4.87 0.32 15.89
N GLY A 66 -5.61 1.23 15.23
CA GLY A 66 -5.07 2.30 14.37
C GLY A 66 -4.22 1.86 13.17
N ILE A 67 -4.06 0.56 12.96
CA ILE A 67 -3.50 -0.02 11.73
C ILE A 67 -4.26 0.45 10.49
N PRO A 68 -5.61 0.53 10.48
CA PRO A 68 -6.35 1.05 9.34
C PRO A 68 -5.92 2.47 8.95
N ALA A 69 -5.77 3.35 9.93
CA ALA A 69 -5.34 4.73 9.71
C ALA A 69 -3.93 4.79 9.12
N CYS A 70 -2.99 3.97 9.61
CA CYS A 70 -1.64 3.91 9.04
C CYS A 70 -1.64 3.34 7.62
N MET A 71 -2.44 2.31 7.32
CA MET A 71 -2.56 1.77 5.96
C MET A 71 -3.18 2.79 4.99
N ASP A 72 -4.16 3.56 5.45
CA ASP A 72 -4.76 4.63 4.66
C ASP A 72 -3.79 5.78 4.42
N GLN A 73 -2.99 6.15 5.43
CA GLN A 73 -1.92 7.13 5.28
C GLN A 73 -0.85 6.65 4.29
N LEU A 74 -0.47 5.37 4.35
CA LEU A 74 0.48 4.78 3.42
C LEU A 74 -0.03 4.84 1.99
N ALA A 75 -1.30 4.47 1.78
CA ALA A 75 -1.93 4.59 0.47
C ALA A 75 -2.00 6.04 -0.01
N ASN A 76 -2.32 7.00 0.87
CA ASN A 76 -2.34 8.42 0.51
C ASN A 76 -0.98 8.94 0.07
N VAL A 77 0.10 8.55 0.77
CA VAL A 77 1.46 8.97 0.41
C VAL A 77 1.86 8.38 -0.94
N LEU A 78 1.56 7.11 -1.18
CA LEU A 78 1.87 6.45 -2.46
C LEU A 78 1.08 7.05 -3.63
N LEU A 79 -0.21 7.34 -3.44
CA LEU A 79 -1.04 8.00 -4.46
C LEU A 79 -0.57 9.43 -4.74
N ALA A 80 -0.19 10.17 -3.70
CA ALA A 80 0.33 11.53 -3.85
C ALA A 80 1.67 11.56 -4.57
N GLU A 81 2.53 10.56 -4.34
CA GLU A 81 3.78 10.42 -5.10
C GLU A 81 3.48 10.11 -6.58
N ASP A 82 2.62 9.13 -6.84
CA ASP A 82 2.27 8.68 -8.19
C ASP A 82 1.59 9.76 -9.04
N GLU A 83 0.80 10.66 -8.42
CA GLU A 83 0.23 11.84 -9.11
C GLU A 83 1.30 12.78 -9.66
N HIS A 84 2.49 12.81 -9.04
CA HIS A 84 3.60 13.67 -9.45
C HIS A 84 4.71 12.92 -10.20
N SER A 85 4.58 11.60 -10.35
CA SER A 85 5.58 10.77 -11.01
C SER A 85 5.33 10.76 -12.53
N ASP A 86 6.41 10.71 -13.32
CA ASP A 86 6.29 10.58 -14.77
C ASP A 86 5.61 9.23 -15.10
N ASN A 87 4.63 9.27 -16.01
CA ASN A 87 3.71 8.17 -16.39
C ASN A 87 4.35 6.80 -16.76
N ALA A 88 5.68 6.71 -16.77
CA ALA A 88 6.46 5.56 -17.20
C ALA A 88 7.17 4.81 -16.04
N SER A 89 7.30 5.40 -14.85
CA SER A 89 8.04 4.78 -13.74
C SER A 89 7.29 4.89 -12.41
N LEU A 90 7.43 3.84 -11.59
CA LEU A 90 7.02 3.91 -10.20
C LEU A 90 7.86 4.96 -9.47
N GLY A 91 7.22 5.71 -8.57
CA GLY A 91 7.93 6.61 -7.67
C GLY A 91 8.80 5.87 -6.66
N MET A 92 9.75 6.58 -6.05
CA MET A 92 10.73 5.98 -5.13
C MET A 92 10.07 5.32 -3.92
N CYS A 93 8.93 5.85 -3.43
CA CYS A 93 8.21 5.25 -2.31
C CYS A 93 7.60 3.91 -2.71
N MET A 94 7.00 3.81 -3.89
CA MET A 94 6.46 2.53 -4.36
C MET A 94 7.59 1.52 -4.65
N GLU A 95 8.71 1.96 -5.22
CA GLU A 95 9.88 1.08 -5.40
C GLU A 95 10.36 0.52 -4.06
N TYR A 96 10.51 1.38 -3.03
CA TYR A 96 10.87 0.94 -1.69
C TYR A 96 9.88 -0.07 -1.10
N VAL A 97 8.57 0.17 -1.26
CA VAL A 97 7.51 -0.74 -0.80
C VAL A 97 7.62 -2.12 -1.45
N LEU A 98 7.96 -2.16 -2.74
CA LEU A 98 8.12 -3.41 -3.49
C LEU A 98 9.44 -4.12 -3.15
N GLU A 99 10.54 -3.39 -3.03
CA GLU A 99 11.86 -3.95 -2.68
C GLU A 99 11.87 -4.60 -1.29
N GLN A 100 11.17 -3.98 -0.32
CA GLN A 100 11.08 -4.50 1.04
C GLN A 100 9.95 -5.53 1.22
N ASP A 101 9.23 -5.86 0.14
CA ASP A 101 8.08 -6.78 0.12
C ASP A 101 7.03 -6.48 1.20
N LEU A 102 6.72 -5.20 1.42
CA LEU A 102 5.83 -4.78 2.50
C LEU A 102 4.43 -5.36 2.31
N PHE A 103 3.96 -5.38 1.06
CA PHE A 103 2.71 -6.00 0.68
C PHE A 103 2.69 -7.52 0.92
N GLY A 104 3.80 -8.22 0.71
CA GLY A 104 3.93 -9.63 1.06
C GLY A 104 3.86 -9.88 2.57
N GLY A 105 4.51 -9.03 3.37
CA GLY A 105 4.42 -9.07 4.83
C GLY A 105 2.98 -8.89 5.33
N LEU A 106 2.25 -7.90 4.79
CA LEU A 106 0.83 -7.69 5.10
C LEU A 106 -0.04 -8.86 4.63
N LEU A 107 0.25 -9.43 3.47
CA LEU A 107 -0.50 -10.55 2.92
C LEU A 107 -0.39 -11.78 3.83
N GLY A 108 0.78 -12.08 4.38
CA GLY A 108 0.93 -13.18 5.34
C GLY A 108 -0.01 -13.05 6.54
N LEU A 109 -0.23 -11.81 7.00
CA LEU A 109 -1.14 -11.50 8.10
C LEU A 109 -2.61 -11.57 7.66
N CYS A 110 -2.92 -11.16 6.43
CA CYS A 110 -4.25 -11.30 5.84
C CYS A 110 -4.68 -12.76 5.71
N LEU A 111 -3.76 -13.64 5.31
CA LEU A 111 -4.03 -15.07 5.15
C LEU A 111 -4.37 -15.75 6.48
N ALA A 112 -3.88 -15.21 7.60
CA ALA A 112 -4.20 -15.68 8.94
C ALA A 112 -5.47 -15.04 9.52
N ASP A 113 -5.92 -13.90 8.97
CA ASP A 113 -6.98 -13.01 9.50
C ASP A 113 -6.89 -12.76 11.03
N GLU A 114 -5.66 -12.71 11.54
CA GLU A 114 -5.35 -12.42 12.94
C GLU A 114 -4.47 -11.15 13.01
N PRO A 115 -5.01 -10.00 13.48
CA PRO A 115 -6.36 -9.76 14.03
C PRO A 115 -7.51 -9.73 13.01
N ARG A 116 -8.73 -10.09 13.45
CA ARG A 116 -9.94 -10.07 12.61
C ARG A 116 -10.17 -8.70 11.97
N GLY A 117 -10.33 -8.69 10.65
CA GLY A 117 -10.60 -7.48 9.86
C GLY A 117 -9.40 -6.94 9.07
N VAL A 118 -8.20 -7.52 9.25
CA VAL A 118 -7.02 -7.19 8.43
C VAL A 118 -7.28 -7.50 6.96
N LYS A 119 -7.96 -8.61 6.67
CA LYS A 119 -8.36 -8.97 5.30
C LYS A 119 -9.15 -7.85 4.63
N ARG A 120 -10.20 -7.36 5.30
CA ARG A 120 -11.07 -6.29 4.77
C ARG A 120 -10.28 -5.00 4.54
N GLN A 121 -9.44 -4.61 5.50
CA GLN A 121 -8.61 -3.41 5.36
C GLN A 121 -7.65 -3.52 4.18
N MET A 122 -7.01 -4.67 4.00
CA MET A 122 -6.13 -4.94 2.86
C MET A 122 -6.88 -4.80 1.53
N VAL A 123 -8.07 -5.38 1.41
CA VAL A 123 -8.91 -5.26 0.21
C VAL A 123 -9.26 -3.81 -0.09
N LEU A 124 -9.65 -3.03 0.92
CA LEU A 124 -9.93 -1.59 0.78
C LEU A 124 -8.70 -0.81 0.31
N THR A 125 -7.54 -1.04 0.93
CA THR A 125 -6.28 -0.37 0.57
C THR A 125 -5.88 -0.69 -0.86
N PHE A 126 -5.89 -1.98 -1.26
CA PHE A 126 -5.58 -2.37 -2.64
C PHE A 126 -6.62 -1.84 -3.64
N GLY A 127 -7.91 -1.79 -3.27
CA GLY A 127 -8.95 -1.21 -4.11
C GLY A 127 -8.69 0.27 -4.40
N ARG A 128 -8.22 1.02 -3.40
CA ARG A 128 -7.81 2.43 -3.57
C ARG A 128 -6.58 2.56 -4.46
N LEU A 129 -5.54 1.74 -4.24
CA LEU A 129 -4.31 1.77 -5.04
C LEU A 129 -4.57 1.40 -6.51
N VAL A 130 -5.33 0.34 -6.78
CA VAL A 130 -5.64 -0.09 -8.15
C VAL A 130 -6.41 0.97 -8.94
N ARG A 131 -7.29 1.73 -8.27
CA ARG A 131 -8.07 2.80 -8.89
C ARG A 131 -7.27 4.10 -9.07
N GLY A 132 -6.42 4.43 -8.10
CA GLY A 132 -5.73 5.73 -8.08
C GLY A 132 -4.36 5.74 -8.75
N MET A 133 -3.64 4.62 -8.74
CA MET A 133 -2.28 4.56 -9.28
C MET A 133 -2.27 4.50 -10.82
N GLN A 134 -1.16 4.90 -11.41
CA GLN A 134 -0.86 4.80 -12.83
C GLN A 134 -0.74 3.34 -13.32
N PRO A 135 -0.83 3.09 -14.64
CA PRO A 135 -0.84 1.72 -15.19
C PRO A 135 0.41 0.90 -14.86
N ALA A 136 1.55 1.58 -14.65
CA ALA A 136 2.80 0.95 -14.24
C ALA A 136 2.68 0.16 -12.92
N PHE A 137 1.78 0.53 -12.01
CA PHE A 137 1.57 -0.23 -10.77
C PHE A 137 1.19 -1.70 -11.01
N LEU A 138 0.34 -1.95 -12.01
CA LEU A 138 -0.15 -3.30 -12.31
C LEU A 138 0.77 -4.10 -13.23
N THR A 139 1.90 -3.55 -13.67
CA THR A 139 2.91 -4.30 -14.43
C THR A 139 3.94 -4.97 -13.52
N HIS A 140 4.03 -4.56 -12.26
CA HIS A 140 4.98 -5.12 -11.30
C HIS A 140 4.55 -6.49 -10.78
N GLN A 141 5.45 -7.46 -10.87
CA GLN A 141 5.18 -8.84 -10.49
C GLN A 141 4.80 -8.99 -9.01
N GLY A 142 5.43 -8.21 -8.12
CA GLY A 142 5.11 -8.22 -6.69
C GLY A 142 3.66 -7.82 -6.39
N VAL A 143 3.15 -6.82 -7.12
CA VAL A 143 1.75 -6.36 -7.00
C VAL A 143 0.79 -7.42 -7.52
N ILE A 144 1.05 -7.96 -8.72
CA ILE A 144 0.21 -9.00 -9.34
C ILE A 144 0.12 -10.24 -8.44
N ARG A 145 1.27 -10.65 -7.88
CA ARG A 145 1.36 -11.76 -6.92
C ARG A 145 0.44 -11.52 -5.72
N VAL A 146 0.60 -10.38 -5.05
CA VAL A 146 -0.19 -10.06 -3.85
C VAL A 146 -1.68 -9.97 -4.16
N LEU A 147 -2.05 -9.32 -5.27
CA LEU A 147 -3.45 -9.22 -5.72
C LEU A 147 -4.05 -10.60 -6.00
N THR A 148 -3.32 -11.47 -6.71
CA THR A 148 -3.81 -12.81 -7.06
C THR A 148 -3.99 -13.67 -5.81
N GLN A 149 -3.02 -13.64 -4.88
CA GLN A 149 -3.09 -14.39 -3.63
C GLN A 149 -4.21 -13.87 -2.72
N LEU A 150 -4.39 -12.54 -2.64
CA LEU A 150 -5.48 -11.91 -1.89
C LEU A 150 -6.84 -12.30 -2.46
N LEU A 151 -7.04 -12.15 -3.78
CA LEU A 151 -8.30 -12.51 -4.44
C LEU A 151 -8.63 -14.00 -4.26
N HIS A 152 -7.65 -14.89 -4.47
CA HIS A 152 -7.85 -16.32 -4.32
C HIS A 152 -8.22 -16.69 -2.89
N HIS A 153 -7.58 -16.06 -1.90
CA HIS A 153 -7.93 -16.27 -0.50
C HIS A 153 -9.33 -15.76 -0.18
N CYS A 154 -9.67 -14.53 -0.56
CA CYS A 154 -11.01 -13.97 -0.32
C CYS A 154 -12.11 -14.84 -0.96
N ILE A 155 -11.97 -15.20 -2.24
CA ILE A 155 -12.96 -16.01 -2.98
C ILE A 155 -13.12 -17.41 -2.35
N ARG A 156 -12.03 -18.03 -1.85
CA ARG A 156 -12.11 -19.35 -1.20
C ARG A 156 -12.77 -19.28 0.17
N VAL A 157 -12.45 -18.26 0.97
CA VAL A 157 -13.03 -18.06 2.30
C VAL A 157 -14.52 -17.74 2.18
N ASP A 158 -14.92 -16.90 1.23
CA ASP A 158 -16.33 -16.51 1.07
C ASP A 158 -17.20 -17.70 0.63
N ARG A 159 -16.67 -18.60 -0.21
CA ARG A 159 -17.33 -19.89 -0.54
C ARG A 159 -17.54 -20.79 0.68
N SER A 160 -16.73 -20.65 1.73
CA SER A 160 -16.84 -21.46 2.95
C SER A 160 -17.78 -20.85 4.00
N ALA A 161 -18.11 -19.56 3.88
CA ALA A 161 -18.86 -18.79 4.88
C ALA A 161 -20.37 -18.68 4.63
N GLY A 162 -20.90 -19.25 3.54
CA GLY A 162 -22.30 -19.10 3.14
C GLY A 162 -22.49 -17.93 2.17
N GLU A 163 -23.38 -18.08 1.20
CA GLU A 163 -23.41 -17.34 -0.07
C GLU A 163 -23.92 -15.88 0.01
N ASP A 164 -24.26 -15.35 1.20
CA ASP A 164 -25.18 -14.21 1.31
C ASP A 164 -24.55 -12.82 1.53
N GLU A 165 -23.23 -12.65 1.56
CA GLU A 165 -22.64 -11.30 1.59
C GLU A 165 -21.26 -11.30 0.91
N ALA A 166 -21.25 -11.24 -0.42
CA ALA A 166 -20.04 -10.85 -1.13
C ALA A 166 -19.65 -9.46 -0.63
N ASP A 167 -18.49 -9.36 0.02
CA ASP A 167 -18.01 -8.10 0.57
C ASP A 167 -17.95 -7.05 -0.56
N ASP A 168 -18.74 -5.96 -0.45
CA ASP A 168 -18.76 -4.86 -1.43
C ASP A 168 -17.34 -4.36 -1.74
N ALA A 169 -16.43 -4.38 -0.75
CA ALA A 169 -15.04 -3.99 -0.93
C ALA A 169 -14.28 -4.95 -1.87
N LEU A 170 -14.58 -6.24 -1.80
CA LEU A 170 -14.01 -7.25 -2.70
C LEU A 170 -14.54 -7.09 -4.12
N LEU A 171 -15.85 -6.88 -4.27
CA LEU A 171 -16.46 -6.60 -5.57
C LEU A 171 -15.85 -5.35 -6.19
N ASP A 172 -15.70 -4.29 -5.41
CA ASP A 172 -15.04 -3.04 -5.81
C ASP A 172 -13.60 -3.25 -6.29
N LEU A 173 -12.84 -4.09 -5.61
CA LEU A 173 -11.47 -4.44 -5.99
C LEU A 173 -11.47 -5.22 -7.31
N ILE A 174 -12.32 -6.24 -7.45
CA ILE A 174 -12.44 -7.05 -8.67
C ILE A 174 -12.83 -6.16 -9.86
N CYS A 175 -13.84 -5.31 -9.70
CA CYS A 175 -14.27 -4.35 -10.72
C CYS A 175 -13.16 -3.36 -11.07
N GLY A 176 -12.41 -2.88 -10.08
CA GLY A 176 -11.25 -2.02 -10.28
C GLY A 176 -10.17 -2.70 -11.13
N ILE A 177 -9.80 -3.93 -10.80
CA ILE A 177 -8.80 -4.71 -11.56
C ILE A 177 -9.32 -4.97 -12.97
N ALA A 178 -10.56 -5.44 -13.13
CA ALA A 178 -11.17 -5.72 -14.42
C ALA A 178 -11.16 -4.48 -15.33
N SER A 179 -11.52 -3.30 -14.80
CA SER A 179 -11.50 -2.04 -15.54
C SER A 179 -10.10 -1.65 -16.02
N ARG A 180 -9.06 -1.99 -15.25
CA ARG A 180 -7.67 -1.71 -15.63
C ARG A 180 -7.14 -2.68 -16.66
N LEU A 181 -7.53 -3.96 -16.57
CA LEU A 181 -7.19 -5.00 -17.54
C LEU A 181 -7.83 -4.74 -18.90
N THR A 182 -9.07 -4.24 -18.94
CA THR A 182 -9.74 -3.87 -20.19
C THR A 182 -9.15 -2.60 -20.81
N ALA A 183 -8.74 -1.63 -20.00
CA ALA A 183 -8.07 -0.41 -20.48
C ALA A 183 -6.65 -0.67 -21.03
N HIS A 184 -5.94 -1.68 -20.49
CA HIS A 184 -4.56 -1.98 -20.87
C HIS A 184 -4.35 -3.48 -21.10
N PRO A 185 -4.61 -3.98 -22.33
CA PRO A 185 -4.52 -5.41 -22.65
C PRO A 185 -3.13 -6.04 -22.44
N SER A 186 -2.05 -5.25 -22.41
CA SER A 186 -0.71 -5.72 -22.10
C SER A 186 -0.57 -6.24 -20.66
N ILE A 187 -1.33 -5.67 -19.72
CA ILE A 187 -1.33 -6.06 -18.31
C ILE A 187 -1.99 -7.44 -18.14
N LEU A 188 -3.01 -7.75 -18.95
CA LEU A 188 -3.69 -9.04 -18.95
C LEU A 188 -2.70 -10.19 -19.13
N ARG A 189 -1.75 -10.05 -20.06
CA ARG A 189 -0.74 -11.08 -20.32
C ARG A 189 0.11 -11.36 -19.08
N LEU A 190 0.54 -10.30 -18.38
CA LEU A 190 1.32 -10.42 -17.14
C LEU A 190 0.50 -11.09 -16.03
N PHE A 191 -0.77 -10.70 -15.87
CA PHE A 191 -1.68 -11.31 -14.88
C PHE A 191 -1.91 -12.80 -15.14
N VAL A 192 -2.07 -13.20 -16.41
CA VAL A 192 -2.24 -14.63 -16.76
C VAL A 192 -0.96 -15.42 -16.51
N GLU A 193 0.18 -14.89 -16.95
CA GLU A 193 1.48 -15.56 -16.79
C GLU A 193 1.84 -15.75 -15.31
N ILE A 194 1.78 -14.67 -14.53
CA ILE A 194 2.15 -14.67 -13.12
C ILE A 194 1.06 -15.36 -12.29
N GLY A 195 -0.22 -15.12 -12.57
CA GLY A 195 -1.33 -15.73 -11.86
C GLY A 195 -1.33 -17.26 -11.99
N SER A 196 -0.94 -17.80 -13.15
CA SER A 196 -0.81 -19.25 -13.35
C SER A 196 0.21 -19.91 -12.40
N MET A 197 1.24 -19.18 -11.97
CA MET A 197 2.25 -19.69 -11.03
C MET A 197 1.71 -19.86 -9.60
N TYR A 198 0.67 -19.10 -9.22
CA TYR A 198 0.13 -19.08 -7.86
C TYR A 198 -1.23 -19.80 -7.73
N ALA A 199 -1.87 -20.17 -8.85
CA ALA A 199 -3.10 -20.96 -8.84
C ALA A 199 -2.91 -22.45 -8.50
N ASN A 200 -1.67 -22.95 -8.56
CA ASN A 200 -1.31 -24.37 -8.38
C ASN A 200 -0.60 -24.69 -7.05
N ARG A 201 -0.63 -23.78 -6.07
CA ARG A 201 -0.17 -24.01 -4.68
C ARG A 201 -1.34 -23.81 -3.72
#